data_AF-A0A354WAI0-F1
#
_entry.id   AF-A0A354WAI0-F1
#
_cell.length_a   1.000
_cell.length_b   1.000
_cell.length_c   1.000
_cell.angle_alpha   90.00
_cell.angle_beta   90.00
_cell.angle_gamma   90.00
#
_symmetry.space_group_name_H-M   'P 1'
#
loop_
_entity.id
_entity.type
_entity.pdbx_description
1 polymer ?
#
loop_
_entity_poly.entity_id
_entity_poly.type
_entity_poly.pdbx_seq_one_letter_code
_entity_poly.pdbx_strand_id
1 'polypeptide(L)'
;MARIAGVDLPRTKRGVIGLTYIYGVGLSRSQEILDKAGVSEDVKVQDWTDEQLTAIRGVIADEYRVEGELRSEVQLNIKRMMD
;
A
#
# COMPACT_ATOMS: atom_id res chain seq x y z
N MET A 1 -8.09 -5.24 12.57
CA MET A 1 -8.25 -4.56 11.26
C MET A 1 -6.89 -4.05 10.86
N ALA A 2 -6.40 -4.41 9.67
CA ALA A 2 -5.12 -3.89 9.19
C ALA A 2 -5.38 -2.55 8.51
N ARG A 3 -5.09 -1.45 9.22
CA ARG A 3 -5.10 -0.10 8.64
C ARG A 3 -3.69 0.26 8.18
N ILE A 4 -3.56 0.62 6.90
CA ILE A 4 -2.29 0.97 6.24
C ILE A 4 -2.53 2.20 5.36
N ALA A 5 -1.67 3.21 5.46
CA ALA A 5 -1.79 4.48 4.72
C ALA A 5 -3.17 5.17 4.86
N GLY A 6 -3.85 4.99 6.00
CA GLY A 6 -5.19 5.53 6.23
C GLY A 6 -6.34 4.72 5.61
N VAL A 7 -6.05 3.59 4.95
CA VAL A 7 -7.04 2.69 4.34
C VAL A 7 -7.22 1.44 5.20
N ASP A 8 -8.46 1.03 5.38
CA ASP A 8 -8.81 -0.23 6.03
C ASP A 8 -8.84 -1.37 5.01
N LEU A 9 -7.92 -2.33 5.16
CA LEU A 9 -7.77 -3.42 4.19
C LEU A 9 -8.80 -4.55 4.41
N PRO A 10 -9.30 -5.17 3.31
CA PRO A 10 -10.23 -6.28 3.41
C PRO A 10 -9.56 -7.54 3.98
N ARG A 11 -10.05 -7.97 5.15
CA ARG A 11 -9.46 -9.06 5.97
C ARG A 11 -9.39 -10.42 5.28
N THR A 12 -10.38 -10.73 4.43
CA THR A 12 -10.55 -12.06 3.83
C THR A 12 -9.74 -12.26 2.54
N LYS A 13 -9.18 -11.17 1.99
CA LYS A 13 -8.42 -11.22 0.74
C LYS A 13 -6.96 -11.56 1.01
N ARG A 14 -6.32 -12.17 0.00
CA ARG A 14 -4.87 -12.34 -0.07
C ARG A 14 -4.18 -10.98 0.03
N GLY A 15 -3.03 -10.94 0.70
CA GLY A 15 -2.24 -9.73 0.92
C GLY A 15 -2.00 -8.95 -0.36
N VAL A 16 -1.64 -9.66 -1.43
CA VAL A 16 -1.35 -9.09 -2.75
C VAL A 16 -2.54 -8.34 -3.38
N ILE A 17 -3.77 -8.73 -3.06
CA ILE A 17 -4.98 -8.03 -3.51
C ILE A 17 -5.48 -7.05 -2.45
N GLY A 18 -5.15 -7.28 -1.19
CA GLY A 18 -5.47 -6.36 -0.10
C GLY A 18 -4.81 -5.01 -0.34
N LEU A 19 -3.50 -4.99 -0.59
CA LEU A 19 -2.74 -3.74 -0.74
C LEU A 19 -3.16 -2.91 -1.97
N THR A 20 -3.74 -3.51 -3.01
CA THR A 20 -4.21 -2.75 -4.19
C THR A 20 -5.40 -1.83 -3.91
N TYR A 21 -5.98 -1.89 -2.70
CA TYR A 21 -6.99 -0.92 -2.27
C TYR A 21 -6.40 0.45 -1.94
N ILE A 22 -5.08 0.52 -1.75
CA ILE A 22 -4.36 1.76 -1.48
C ILE A 22 -4.10 2.45 -2.83
N TYR A 23 -4.55 3.69 -2.95
CA TYR A 23 -4.29 4.52 -4.12
C TYR A 23 -2.79 4.74 -4.32
N GLY A 24 -2.32 4.41 -5.53
CA GLY A 24 -0.91 4.39 -5.86
C GLY A 24 -0.26 3.00 -5.73
N VAL A 25 -0.98 1.99 -5.23
CA VAL A 25 -0.50 0.60 -5.16
C VAL A 25 -1.29 -0.26 -6.14
N GLY A 26 -0.62 -0.71 -7.21
CA GLY A 26 -1.14 -1.70 -8.15
C GLY A 26 -0.65 -3.11 -7.81
N LEU A 27 -1.00 -4.09 -8.65
CA LEU A 27 -0.58 -5.49 -8.47
C LEU A 27 0.95 -5.61 -8.36
N SER A 28 1.69 -5.04 -9.31
CA SER A 28 3.16 -5.12 -9.33
C SER A 28 3.81 -4.52 -8.08
N ARG A 29 3.34 -3.34 -7.65
CA ARG A 29 3.84 -2.70 -6.42
C ARG A 29 3.48 -3.49 -5.19
N SER A 30 2.29 -4.10 -5.16
CA SER A 30 1.90 -4.94 -4.03
C SER A 30 2.81 -6.16 -3.88
N GLN A 31 3.21 -6.80 -4.98
CA GLN A 31 4.12 -7.94 -4.94
C GLN A 31 5.49 -7.50 -4.44
N GLU A 32 6.02 -6.40 -4.96
CA GLU A 32 7.29 -5.82 -4.53
C GLU A 32 7.30 -5.44 -3.05
N ILE A 33 6.22 -4.81 -2.55
CA ILE A 33 6.08 -4.44 -1.13
C ILE A 33 6.08 -5.69 -0.24
N LEU A 34 5.36 -6.74 -0.62
CA LEU A 34 5.27 -7.97 0.16
C LEU A 34 6.58 -8.73 0.16
N ASP A 35 7.28 -8.79 -0.97
CA ASP A 35 8.60 -9.40 -1.09
C ASP A 35 9.63 -8.67 -0.21
N LYS A 36 9.68 -7.32 -0.27
CA LYS A 36 10.54 -6.50 0.60
C LYS A 36 10.21 -6.64 2.08
N ALA A 37 8.92 -6.79 2.42
CA ALA A 37 8.48 -7.00 3.80
C ALA A 37 8.67 -8.45 4.28
N GLY A 38 9.11 -9.38 3.42
CA GLY A 38 9.25 -10.79 3.76
C GLY A 38 7.92 -11.51 4.03
N VAL A 39 6.83 -11.04 3.42
CA VAL A 39 5.47 -11.55 3.61
C VAL A 39 5.02 -12.28 2.35
N SER A 40 4.54 -13.52 2.52
CA SER A 40 3.99 -14.27 1.38
C SER A 40 2.72 -13.62 0.84
N GLU A 41 2.64 -13.52 -0.49
CA GLU A 41 1.50 -12.97 -1.24
C GLU A 41 0.18 -13.71 -1.00
N ASP A 42 0.26 -15.00 -0.66
CA ASP A 42 -0.90 -15.88 -0.48
C ASP A 42 -1.52 -15.81 0.91
N VAL A 43 -0.80 -15.23 1.88
CA VAL A 43 -1.30 -15.02 3.24
C VAL A 43 -2.41 -13.97 3.20
N LYS A 44 -3.51 -14.23 3.90
CA LYS A 44 -4.61 -13.26 3.99
C LYS A 44 -4.23 -12.13 4.93
N VAL A 45 -4.79 -10.95 4.68
CA VAL A 45 -4.55 -9.74 5.47
C VAL A 45 -4.83 -9.95 6.97
N GLN A 46 -5.81 -10.79 7.31
CA GLN A 46 -6.14 -11.09 8.70
C GLN A 46 -5.12 -11.97 9.43
N ASP A 47 -4.32 -12.73 8.67
CA ASP A 47 -3.36 -13.71 9.18
C ASP A 47 -1.94 -13.13 9.29
N TRP A 48 -1.78 -11.84 8.95
CA TRP A 48 -0.52 -11.11 9.13
C TRP A 48 -0.20 -10.91 10.60
N THR A 49 1.07 -11.11 10.95
CA THR A 49 1.57 -10.79 12.30
C THR A 49 1.80 -9.29 12.46
N ASP A 50 1.92 -8.82 13.70
CA ASP A 50 2.20 -7.40 13.98
C ASP A 50 3.55 -6.94 13.42
N GLU A 51 4.54 -7.84 13.38
CA GLU A 51 5.84 -7.60 12.76
C GLU A 51 5.72 -7.40 11.25
N GLN A 52 4.96 -8.28 10.58
CA GLN A 52 4.69 -8.17 9.14
C GLN A 52 3.92 -6.88 8.80
N LEU A 53 2.92 -6.53 9.62
CA LEU A 53 2.19 -5.27 9.48
C LEU A 53 3.10 -4.06 9.61
N THR A 54 4.05 -4.10 10.55
CA THR A 54 5.02 -3.03 10.77
C THR A 54 6.00 -2.93 9.60
N ALA A 55 6.51 -4.07 9.10
CA ALA A 55 7.38 -4.12 7.94
C ALA A 55 6.70 -3.56 6.69
N ILE A 56 5.47 -4.01 6.38
CA ILE A 56 4.70 -3.51 5.23
C ILE A 56 4.46 -1.99 5.35
N ARG A 57 4.12 -1.49 6.55
CA ARG A 57 3.96 -0.05 6.77
C ARG A 57 5.25 0.73 6.55
N GLY A 58 6.38 0.21 7.02
CA GLY A 58 7.70 0.82 6.82
C GLY A 58 8.04 0.95 5.35
N VAL A 59 7.98 -0.17 4.61
CA VAL A 59 8.26 -0.19 3.16
C VAL A 59 7.36 0.79 2.40
N ILE A 60 6.06 0.84 2.72
CA ILE A 60 5.13 1.77 2.06
C ILE A 60 5.48 3.23 2.39
N ALA A 61 5.77 3.55 3.65
CA ALA A 61 6.05 4.93 4.08
C ALA A 61 7.39 5.46 3.53
N ASP A 62 8.40 4.59 3.43
CA ASP A 62 9.76 5.01 3.06
C ASP A 62 9.95 5.10 1.55
N GLU A 63 9.31 4.22 0.77
CA GLU A 63 9.61 4.07 -0.66
C GLU A 63 8.47 4.52 -1.59
N TYR A 64 7.24 4.69 -1.08
CA TYR A 64 6.07 4.93 -1.92
C TYR A 64 5.24 6.13 -1.46
N ARG A 65 4.98 7.03 -2.41
CA ARG A 65 3.94 8.05 -2.25
C ARG A 65 2.59 7.43 -2.55
N VAL A 66 1.71 7.42 -1.56
CA VAL A 66 0.38 6.80 -1.66
C VAL A 66 -0.71 7.74 -1.15
N GLU A 67 -1.95 7.45 -1.53
CA GLU A 67 -3.15 8.17 -1.07
C GLU A 67 -3.07 9.70 -1.24
N GLY A 68 -3.25 10.45 -0.14
CA GLY A 68 -3.40 11.90 -0.16
C GLY A 68 -2.17 12.61 -0.73
N GLU A 69 -0.98 12.12 -0.43
CA GLU A 69 0.27 12.69 -0.94
C GLU A 69 0.32 12.59 -2.48
N LEU A 70 0.11 11.39 -3.01
CA LEU A 70 0.12 11.14 -4.45
C LEU A 70 -1.01 11.89 -5.18
N ARG A 71 -2.21 11.96 -4.59
CA ARG A 71 -3.33 12.72 -5.16
C ARG A 71 -3.02 14.22 -5.26
N SER A 72 -2.42 14.77 -4.20
CA SER A 72 -2.05 16.18 -4.16
C SER A 72 -0.94 16.50 -5.16
N GLU A 73 0.07 15.64 -5.26
CA GLU A 73 1.15 15.75 -6.25
C GLU A 73 0.60 15.77 -7.69
N VAL A 74 -0.29 14.83 -8.03
CA VAL A 74 -0.91 14.77 -9.36
C VAL A 74 -1.71 16.03 -9.66
N GLN A 75 -2.49 16.55 -8.71
CA GLN A 75 -3.25 17.79 -8.89
C GLN A 75 -2.34 19.00 -9.10
N LEU A 76 -1.25 19.13 -8.34
CA LEU A 76 -0.28 20.21 -8.50
C LEU A 76 0.44 20.13 -9.85
N ASN A 77 0.81 18.92 -10.28
CA ASN A 77 1.42 18.71 -11.59
C ASN A 77 0.49 19.11 -12.73
N ILE A 78 -0.80 18.76 -12.65
CA ILE A 78 -1.81 19.19 -13.62
C ILE A 78 -1.92 20.71 -13.64
N LYS A 79 -2.10 21.34 -12.47
CA LYS A 79 -2.24 22.80 -12.36
C LYS A 79 -1.05 23.55 -12.95
N ARG A 80 0.18 23.08 -12.66
CA ARG A 80 1.42 23.66 -13.20
C ARG A 80 1.51 23.60 -14.72
N MET A 81 0.85 22.65 -15.38
CA MET A 81 0.84 22.56 -16.85
C MET A 81 -0.27 23.41 -17.50
N MET A 82 -1.22 23.91 -16.70
CA MET A 82 -2.29 24.79 -17.17
C MET A 82 -1.90 26.27 -17.09
N ASP A 83 -1.03 26.63 -16.13
CA ASP A 83 -0.42 27.97 -16.00
C ASP A 83 0.76 28.14 -16.98
#